data_AF-X1JHY6-F1
#
_entry.id   AF-X1JHY6-F1
#
_cell.length_a   1.000
_cell.length_b   1.000
_cell.length_c   1.000
_cell.angle_alpha   90.00
_cell.angle_beta   90.00
_cell.angle_gamma   90.00
#
_symmetry.space_group_name_H-M   'P 1'
#
loop_
_entity.id
_entity.type
_entity.pdbx_description
1 polymer ?
#
loop_
_entity_poly.entity_id
_entity_poly.type
_entity_poly.pdbx_seq_one_letter_code
_entity_poly.pdbx_strand_id
1 'polypeptide(L)' 'EVVAYEDLGTEAIHRYYVEDFPVIVVIDSAGNNLYETEPPKYAR' A
#
# COMPACT_ATOMS: atom_id res chain seq x y z
N GLU A 1 2.18 -15.92 9.59
CA GLU A 1 1.06 -16.84 9.91
C GLU A 1 -0.07 -16.59 8.93
N VAL A 2 -0.70 -17.63 8.38
CA VAL A 2 -1.93 -17.48 7.55
C VAL A 2 -3.12 -17.29 8.50
N VAL A 3 -3.90 -16.22 8.28
CA VAL A 3 -5.07 -15.88 9.09
C VAL A 3 -6.38 -16.28 8.41
N ALA A 4 -6.41 -16.31 7.07
CA ALA A 4 -7.58 -16.72 6.29
C ALA A 4 -7.16 -17.14 4.87
N TYR A 5 -8.04 -17.94 4.21
CA TYR A 5 -7.93 -18.35 2.81
C TYR A 5 -6.65 -19.12 2.47
N GLU A 6 -6.34 -20.16 3.26
CA GLU A 6 -5.12 -20.97 3.10
C GLU A 6 -5.01 -21.64 1.71
N ASP A 7 -6.15 -21.95 1.09
CA ASP A 7 -6.24 -22.53 -0.25
C ASP A 7 -5.72 -21.60 -1.36
N LEU A 8 -5.66 -20.28 -1.12
CA LEU A 8 -5.09 -19.31 -2.07
C LEU A 8 -3.55 -19.29 -2.07
N GLY A 9 -2.90 -20.05 -1.19
CA GLY A 9 -1.45 -20.16 -1.14
C GLY A 9 -0.78 -18.80 -0.91
N THR A 10 0.01 -18.33 -1.88
CA THR A 10 0.77 -17.06 -1.79
C THR A 10 -0.13 -15.82 -1.66
N GLU A 11 -1.39 -15.90 -2.09
CA GLU A 11 -2.35 -14.80 -2.03
C GLU A 11 -3.19 -14.79 -0.75
N ALA A 12 -2.97 -15.74 0.17
CA ALA A 12 -3.68 -15.83 1.44
C ALA A 12 -3.44 -14.59 2.34
N ILE A 13 -4.33 -14.35 3.31
CA ILE A 13 -4.13 -13.26 4.27
C ILE A 13 -3.08 -13.69 5.29
N HIS A 14 -1.98 -12.94 5.36
CA HIS A 14 -0.89 -13.20 6.28
C HIS A 14 -0.77 -12.12 7.35
N ARG A 15 -0.54 -12.55 8.60
CA ARG A 15 -0.08 -11.66 9.67
C ARG A 15 1.45 -11.63 9.70
N TYR A 16 1.99 -10.41 9.59
CA TYR A 16 3.42 -10.11 9.67
C TYR A 16 3.69 -9.15 10.83
N TYR A 17 4.85 -9.34 11.47
CA TYR A 17 5.47 -8.33 12.32
C TYR A 17 6.49 -7.58 11.46
N VAL A 18 6.53 -6.26 11.57
CA VAL A 18 7.48 -5.41 10.86
C VAL A 18 8.09 -4.41 11.84
N GLU A 19 9.34 -4.03 11.59
CA GLU A 19 10.11 -3.06 12.38
C GLU A 19 10.78 -2.10 11.40
N ASP A 20 10.68 -0.80 11.67
CA ASP A 20 11.25 0.27 10.84
C ASP A 20 11.00 0.12 9.33
N PHE A 21 9.78 -0.25 8.95
CA PHE A 21 9.40 -0.50 7.55
C PHE A 21 9.15 0.82 6.81
N PRO A 22 10.05 1.28 5.93
CA PRO A 22 9.93 2.60 5.31
C PRO A 22 8.82 2.60 4.27
N VAL A 23 7.95 3.61 4.33
CA VAL A 23 6.84 3.82 3.40
C VAL A 23 6.66 5.30 3.08
N ILE A 24 5.93 5.59 1.99
CA ILE A 24 5.58 6.93 1.56
C ILE A 24 4.05 7.06 1.63
N VAL A 25 3.56 8.16 2.21
CA VAL A 25 2.13 8.49 2.17
C VAL A 25 1.78 9.01 0.78
N VAL A 26 1.08 8.18 0.00
CA VAL A 26 0.67 8.53 -1.37
C VAL A 26 -0.77 9.05 -1.41
N ILE A 27 -1.64 8.52 -0.56
CA ILE A 27 -3.03 8.97 -0.39
C ILE A 27 -3.26 9.16 1.11
N ASP A 28 -3.77 10.32 1.51
CA ASP A 28 -4.04 10.64 2.92
C ASP A 28 -5.53 10.63 3.27
N SER A 29 -5.83 10.76 4.57
CA SER A 29 -7.21 10.74 5.08
C SER A 29 -8.00 12.04 4.82
N ALA A 30 -7.34 13.09 4.32
CA ALA A 30 -8.00 14.33 3.90
C ALA A 30 -8.46 14.27 2.43
N GLY A 31 -8.17 13.16 1.73
CA GLY A 31 -8.53 12.96 0.34
C GLY A 31 -7.47 13.44 -0.66
N ASN A 32 -6.25 13.78 -0.21
CA ASN A 32 -5.17 14.10 -1.14
C ASN A 32 -4.61 12.82 -1.78
N ASN A 33 -4.31 12.86 -3.09
CA ASN A 33 -3.77 11.73 -3.86
C ASN A 33 -2.62 12.19 -4.76
N LEU A 34 -1.38 11.79 -4.43
CA LEU A 34 -0.19 12.20 -5.20
C LEU A 34 -0.19 11.66 -6.63
N TYR A 35 -0.86 10.53 -6.92
CA TYR A 35 -0.97 10.03 -8.29
C TYR A 35 -1.78 10.96 -9.20
N GLU A 36 -2.65 11.81 -8.63
CA GLU A 36 -3.44 12.77 -9.38
C GLU A 36 -2.76 14.13 -9.46
N THR A 37 -2.12 14.58 -8.36
CA THR A 37 -1.59 15.94 -8.26
C THR A 37 -0.17 16.11 -8.79
N GLU A 38 0.68 15.07 -8.70
CA GLU A 38 2.11 15.20 -9.02
C GLU A 38 2.45 14.95 -10.49
N PRO A 39 1.97 13.87 -11.16
CA PRO A 39 2.32 13.61 -12.56
C PRO A 39 2.05 14.78 -13.53
N PRO A 40 0.91 15.51 -13.44
CA PRO A 40 0.64 16.64 -14.34
C PRO A 40 1.67 17.77 -14.28
N LYS A 41 2.34 17.99 -13.14
CA LYS A 41 3.37 19.05 -12.99
C LYS A 41 4.59 18.82 -13.87
N TYR A 42 4.79 17.60 -14.35
CA TYR A 42 5.91 17.17 -15.18
C TYR A 42 5.47 16.69 -16.57
N ALA A 43 4.16 16.76 -16.88
CA ALA A 43 3.67 16.52 -18.22
C ALA A 43 4.16 17.65 -19.14
N ARG A 44 4.84 17.28 -20.23
CA ARG A 44 5.36 18.21 -21.24
C ARG A 44 4.28 18.62 -22.23
#